data_AF-A0A1G3BRA5-F1
#
_entry.id   AF-A0A1G3BRA5-F1
#
_cell.length_a   1.000
_cell.length_b   1.000
_cell.length_c   1.000
_cell.angle_alpha   90.00
_cell.angle_beta   90.00
_cell.angle_gamma   90.00
#
_symmetry.space_group_name_H-M   'P 1'
#
loop_
_entity.id
_entity.type
_entity.pdbx_description
1 polymer ?
#
loop_
_entity_poly.entity_id
_entity_poly.type
_entity_poly.pdbx_seq_one_letter_code
_entity_poly.pdbx_strand_id
1 'polypeptide(L)' 'MHILNLPKHEFIFMAKLNNNSHNISIIVPTYNEKETIISFLEKVTHQISKNNFDAGIIVVDDGSPGGTTKQNGR' A
#
# COMPACT_ATOMS: atom_id res chain seq x y z
N MET A 1 1.79 3.70 -12.22
CA MET A 1 1.38 2.90 -11.03
C MET A 1 1.80 1.46 -11.29
N HIS A 2 2.98 1.04 -10.82
CA HIS A 2 3.45 -0.32 -11.01
C HIS A 2 2.93 -1.18 -9.85
N ILE A 3 1.97 -2.06 -10.14
CA ILE A 3 1.55 -3.10 -9.21
C ILE A 3 2.58 -4.22 -9.33
N LEU A 4 3.48 -4.32 -8.34
CA LEU A 4 4.42 -5.43 -8.23
C LEU A 4 3.69 -6.63 -7.62
N ASN A 5 3.50 -7.68 -8.42
CA ASN A 5 3.02 -8.97 -7.93
C ASN A 5 4.20 -9.68 -7.27
N LEU A 6 4.38 -9.49 -5.95
CA LEU A 6 5.48 -10.11 -5.21
C LEU A 6 5.14 -11.58 -4.86
N PRO A 7 6.09 -12.52 -5.04
CA PRO A 7 5.92 -13.91 -4.63
C PRO A 7 5.71 -13.99 -3.11
N LYS A 8 4.87 -14.93 -2.67
CA LYS A 8 4.30 -15.05 -1.31
C LYS A 8 5.30 -15.37 -0.18
N HIS A 9 6.60 -15.20 -0.35
CA HIS A 9 7.59 -15.52 0.68
C HIS A 9 8.96 -14.99 0.30
N GLU A 10 9.22 -13.71 0.52
CA GLU A 10 10.59 -13.20 0.68
C GLU A 10 10.56 -11.85 1.39
N PHE A 11 11.20 -11.79 2.55
CA PHE A 11 11.39 -10.60 3.37
C PHE A 11 12.18 -9.53 2.59
N ILE A 12 11.79 -8.26 2.69
CA ILE A 12 12.55 -7.15 2.12
C ILE A 12 13.25 -6.36 3.23
N PHE A 13 14.57 -6.34 3.13
CA PHE A 13 15.51 -5.49 3.86
C PHE A 13 15.13 -4.00 3.74
N MET A 14 14.93 -3.33 4.88
CA MET A 14 14.73 -1.88 4.95
C MET A 14 16.03 -1.22 5.40
N ALA A 15 16.68 -0.49 4.50
CA ALA A 15 17.71 0.46 4.86
C ALA A 15 17.39 1.83 4.25
N LYS A 16 17.04 2.79 5.10
CA LYS A 16 17.59 4.14 5.01
C LYS A 16 17.54 4.83 6.38
N LEU A 17 18.73 5.13 6.88
CA LEU A 17 18.96 5.99 8.05
C LEU A 17 18.87 7.45 7.61
N ASN A 18 17.98 8.22 8.23
CA ASN A 18 18.06 9.68 8.38
C ASN A 18 17.18 10.11 9.58
N ASN A 19 17.77 10.84 10.52
CA ASN A 19 17.21 11.11 11.86
C ASN A 19 16.21 12.31 11.92
N ASN A 20 15.39 12.54 10.90
CA ASN A 20 14.38 13.63 10.94
C ASN A 20 13.14 13.45 10.04
N SER A 21 12.96 12.29 9.41
CA SER A 21 11.73 11.95 8.69
C SER A 21 10.92 10.98 9.53
N HIS A 22 9.65 11.29 9.79
CA HIS A 22 8.75 10.31 10.41
C HIS A 22 8.50 9.22 9.37
N ASN A 23 9.20 8.09 9.53
CA ASN A 23 9.08 6.93 8.65
C ASN A 23 7.87 6.11 9.09
N ILE A 24 6.82 6.07 8.27
CA ILE A 24 5.55 5.41 8.58
C ILE A 24 5.41 4.16 7.71
N SER A 25 5.10 3.02 8.33
CA SER A 25 4.67 1.81 7.61
C SER A 25 3.18 1.60 7.83
N ILE A 26 2.41 1.55 6.74
CA ILE A 26 0.96 1.36 6.76
C ILE A 26 0.64 0.01 6.13
N ILE A 27 0.06 -0.89 6.90
CA ILE A 27 -0.42 -2.19 6.43
C ILE A 27 -1.95 -2.14 6.38
N VAL A 28 -2.52 -2.44 5.22
CA VAL A 28 -3.96 -2.32 4.97
C VAL A 28 -4.51 -3.69 4.56
N PRO A 29 -5.06 -4.48 5.48
CA PRO A 29 -5.85 -5.65 5.10
C PRO A 29 -7.15 -5.21 4.42
N THR A 30 -7.56 -5.91 3.37
CA THR A 30 -8.76 -5.60 2.61
C THR A 30 -9.50 -6.86 2.20
N TYR A 31 -10.83 -6.81 2.21
CA TYR A 31 -11.70 -7.90 1.76
C TYR A 31 -12.94 -7.32 1.06
N ASN A 32 -13.13 -7.58 -0.23
CA ASN A 32 -14.21 -7.03 -1.06
C ASN A 32 -14.31 -5.49 -1.13
N GLU A 33 -13.20 -4.76 -0.94
CA GLU A 33 -13.18 -3.28 -0.83
C GLU A 33 -12.56 -2.58 -2.05
N LYS A 34 -12.75 -3.11 -3.26
CA LYS A 34 -12.07 -2.68 -4.50
C LYS A 34 -12.15 -1.17 -4.78
N GLU A 35 -13.31 -0.56 -4.53
CA GLU A 35 -13.51 0.87 -4.77
C GLU A 35 -13.03 1.71 -3.59
N THR A 36 -13.33 1.26 -2.37
CA THR A 36 -12.94 1.92 -1.11
C THR A 36 -11.43 2.00 -0.96
N ILE A 37 -10.68 0.95 -1.34
CA ILE A 37 -9.22 0.94 -1.22
C ILE A 37 -8.56 1.98 -2.11
N ILE A 38 -9.13 2.26 -3.30
CA ILE A 38 -8.61 3.30 -4.20
C ILE A 38 -8.79 4.68 -3.54
N SER A 39 -10.00 4.99 -3.08
CA SER A 39 -10.27 6.27 -2.40
C SER A 39 -9.45 6.43 -1.11
N PHE A 40 -9.24 5.34 -0.37
CA PHE A 40 -8.38 5.31 0.80
C PHE A 40 -6.93 5.68 0.42
N LEU A 41 -6.36 5.02 -0.60
CA LEU A 41 -4.99 5.26 -1.01
C LEU A 41 -4.79 6.70 -1.48
N GLU A 42 -5.72 7.27 -2.25
CA GLU A 42 -5.68 8.67 -2.69
C GLU A 42 -5.66 9.64 -1.49
N LYS A 43 -6.57 9.46 -0.53
CA LYS A 43 -6.67 10.33 0.65
C LYS A 43 -5.44 10.20 1.54
N VAL A 44 -4.97 8.99 1.79
CA VAL A 44 -3.81 8.72 2.67
C VAL A 44 -2.53 9.25 2.03
N THR A 45 -2.28 9.00 0.74
CA THR A 45 -1.11 9.53 0.04
C THR A 45 -1.12 11.06 -0.04
N HIS A 46 -2.29 11.67 -0.23
CA HIS A 46 -2.42 13.13 -0.15
C HIS A 46 -2.01 13.67 1.23
N GLN A 47 -2.45 13.03 2.33
CA GLN A 47 -2.05 13.46 3.67
C GLN A 47 -0.56 13.20 3.97
N ILE A 48 0.00 12.08 3.52
CA ILE A 48 1.44 11.78 3.66
C ILE A 48 2.26 12.88 2.98
N SER A 49 1.95 13.20 1.72
CA SER A 49 2.64 14.24 0.97
C SER A 49 2.46 15.63 1.59
N LYS A 50 1.23 15.99 1.98
CA LYS A 50 0.92 17.29 2.59
C LYS A 50 1.69 17.54 3.90
N ASN A 51 1.94 16.50 4.68
CA ASN A 51 2.63 16.60 5.97
C ASN A 51 4.11 16.21 5.89
N ASN A 52 4.63 15.99 4.68
CA ASN A 52 6.03 15.69 4.42
C ASN A 52 6.53 14.43 5.17
N PHE A 53 5.66 13.42 5.29
CA PHE A 53 5.99 12.11 5.84
C PHE A 53 6.65 11.23 4.79
N ASP A 54 7.61 10.41 5.22
CA ASP A 54 8.14 9.30 4.41
C ASP A 54 7.36 8.04 4.78
N ALA A 55 6.62 7.46 3.84
CA ALA A 55 5.71 6.37 4.17
C ALA A 55 5.65 5.29 3.10
N GLY A 56 5.64 4.03 3.56
CA GLY A 56 5.36 2.85 2.75
C GLY A 56 3.96 2.31 3.05
N ILE A 57 3.21 1.94 2.00
CA ILE A 57 1.88 1.33 2.13
C ILE A 57 1.91 -0.07 1.50
N ILE A 58 1.50 -1.07 2.28
CA ILE A 58 1.34 -2.45 1.82
C ILE A 58 -0.14 -2.82 1.95
N VAL A 59 -0.78 -3.11 0.83
CA VAL A 59 -2.17 -3.59 0.79
C VAL A 59 -2.16 -5.12 0.75
N VAL A 60 -2.87 -5.75 1.67
CA VAL A 60 -2.99 -7.20 1.77
C VAL A 60 -4.44 -7.58 1.45
N ASP A 61 -4.66 -8.32 0.36
CA ASP A 61 -5.97 -8.87 0.03
C ASP A 61 -6.20 -10.16 0.81
N ASP A 62 -7.15 -10.13 1.75
CA ASP A 62 -7.48 -11.21 2.68
C ASP A 62 -8.46 -12.22 2.05
N GLY A 63 -8.24 -12.59 0.79
CA GLY A 63 -9.00 -13.65 0.11
C GLY A 63 -10.30 -13.20 -0.56
N SER A 64 -10.41 -11.95 -1.01
CA SER A 64 -11.61 -11.43 -1.70
C SER A 64 -12.00 -12.29 -2.92
N PRO A 65 -13.26 -12.76 -3.05
CA PRO A 65 -13.76 -13.36 -4.28
C PRO A 65 -13.60 -12.43 -5.48
N GLY A 66 -12.71 -12.80 -6.43
CA GLY A 66 -12.40 -11.97 -7.60
C GLY A 66 -11.28 -10.95 -7.42
N GLY A 67 -10.73 -10.83 -6.21
CA GLY A 67 -9.59 -9.96 -5.85
C GLY A 67 -9.98 -8.48 -5.69
N THR A 68 -9.71 -7.91 -4.52
CA THR A 68 -9.85 -6.47 -4.25
C THR A 68 -8.85 -5.66 -5.09
N THR A 69 -7.68 -6.23 -5.38
CA THR A 69 -6.58 -5.57 -6.11
C THR A 69 -6.52 -5.90 -7.61
N LYS A 70 -7.39 -6.78 -8.13
CA LYS A 70 -7.39 -7.12 -9.56
C LYS A 70 -7.94 -5.96 -10.40
N GLN A 71 -7.05 -5.27 -11.10
CA GLN A 71 -7.43 -4.46 -12.26
C GLN A 71 -7.70 -5.40 -13.44
N ASN A 72 -8.86 -5.26 -14.08
CA ASN A 72 -9.16 -6.02 -15.29
C ASN A 72 -8.17 -5.56 -16.37
N GLY A 73 -7.31 -6.46 -16.83
CA GLY A 73 -6.37 -6.19 -17.91
C GLY A 73 -7.11 -5.81 -19.19
N ARG A 74 -7.00 -4.54 -19.58
CA ARG A 74 -7.03 -4.05 -20.95
C ARG A 74 -5.91 -3.04 -21.11
#